data_AF-A0A0S8DK00-F1
#
_entry.id   AF-A0A0S8DK00-F1
#
_cell.length_a   1.000
_cell.length_b   1.000
_cell.length_c   1.000
_cell.angle_alpha   90.00
_cell.angle_beta   90.00
_cell.angle_gamma   90.00
#
_symmetry.space_group_name_H-M   'P 1'
#
loop_
_entity.id
_entity.type
_entity.pdbx_description
1 polymer ?
#
loop_
_entity_poly.entity_id
_entity_poly.type
_entity_poly.pdbx_seq_one_letter_code
_entity_poly.pdbx_strand_id
1 'polypeptide(L)'
;MLEQDHVPNQDTGIDNTTGLTREIGYENSETIATLLGPIFRLPRAGVIRPGIKVLKKGCSDKDKGIYNSMVAEGATWNEIDQVLGSDQQGRSKLIPTNVDYFTVKPEDCTNSDDTKRLHDLYADNDGKIRSLPVWFPVNEWYNIIPHGLRVFGKQTGLKFHSHFREIRDGGGRVTGYSRVCRFPLPVAQGKRIFGGRKRGERPCEPDNCPEYQRGECKFGGVIQCYIPGLKGVGVWLIPTTSWYSLSNIKSTLETVASVTGGKIAGLVGGKPVFRIRKAANKVSMINTDTGSTQKVEQDLIYLDVDVDMTELAAYYERAQVLGRGIAASQLLSTQPCDLHTSAAPEPDHGTTSEPLKGANGSKDHEDRHLETNAALLFSELSQKYKDRDRVKSKLKELTGASSFYDLDEQMAVNALHTLHKTESGDVKQLRKVLSQMYGNGDKDKVTAELKRLTGVSSFEELTDKQAREALDTLTASVLNEF
;
A
#
# COMPACT_ATOMS: atom_id res chain seq x y z
N MET A 1 -52.07 -20.15 -3.98
CA MET A 1 -51.32 -20.87 -2.93
C MET A 1 -50.21 -21.62 -3.63
N LEU A 2 -49.01 -21.05 -3.66
CA LEU A 2 -47.79 -21.73 -4.08
C LEU A 2 -46.82 -21.47 -2.94
N GLU A 3 -46.65 -22.48 -2.09
CA GLU A 3 -45.68 -22.51 -1.00
C GLU A 3 -44.28 -22.36 -1.61
N GLN A 4 -43.61 -21.26 -1.28
CA GLN A 4 -42.18 -21.15 -1.49
C GLN A 4 -41.52 -21.84 -0.31
N ASP A 5 -40.92 -23.00 -0.58
CA ASP A 5 -40.12 -23.76 0.36
C ASP A 5 -39.03 -22.86 0.96
N HIS A 6 -39.27 -22.49 2.22
CA HIS A 6 -38.31 -21.78 3.04
C HIS A 6 -37.25 -22.80 3.46
N VAL A 7 -36.17 -22.94 2.68
CA VAL A 7 -34.99 -23.68 3.12
C VAL A 7 -34.41 -22.94 4.33
N PRO A 8 -34.44 -23.50 5.55
CA PRO A 8 -33.90 -22.83 6.72
C PRO A 8 -32.38 -22.79 6.56
N ASN A 9 -31.84 -21.58 6.49
CA ASN A 9 -30.39 -21.34 6.47
C ASN A 9 -29.82 -21.84 7.81
N GLN A 10 -29.31 -23.07 7.82
CA GLN A 10 -28.75 -23.70 9.01
C GLN A 10 -27.46 -22.99 9.43
N ASP A 11 -27.39 -22.86 10.74
CA ASP A 11 -26.49 -22.06 11.57
C ASP A 11 -25.02 -22.48 11.42
N THR A 12 -24.29 -21.88 10.47
CA THR A 12 -22.83 -21.84 10.54
C THR A 12 -22.44 -20.46 11.03
N GLY A 13 -22.04 -20.34 12.30
CA GLY A 13 -21.40 -19.12 12.81
C GLY A 13 -20.33 -18.67 11.84
N ILE A 14 -20.64 -17.64 11.05
CA ILE A 14 -19.82 -17.20 9.93
C ILE A 14 -18.50 -16.71 10.53
N ASP A 15 -17.41 -17.43 10.28
CA ASP A 15 -16.10 -16.92 10.65
C ASP A 15 -15.84 -15.64 9.86
N ASN A 16 -15.13 -14.67 10.46
CA ASN A 16 -14.96 -13.35 9.82
C ASN A 16 -14.27 -13.46 8.46
N THR A 17 -13.51 -14.53 8.23
CA THR A 17 -12.82 -14.91 6.99
C THR A 17 -13.81 -15.26 5.86
N THR A 18 -14.76 -16.16 6.12
CA THR A 18 -15.81 -16.60 5.18
C THR A 18 -16.87 -15.51 5.04
N GLY A 19 -17.19 -14.82 6.14
CA GLY A 19 -18.03 -13.62 6.13
C GLY A 19 -17.45 -12.59 5.19
N LEU A 20 -16.21 -12.17 5.38
CA LEU A 20 -15.53 -11.21 4.51
C LEU A 20 -15.42 -11.67 3.06
N THR A 21 -15.11 -12.94 2.82
CA THR A 21 -15.09 -13.49 1.46
C THR A 21 -16.48 -13.40 0.81
N ARG A 22 -17.53 -13.66 1.58
CA ARG A 22 -18.93 -13.47 1.17
C ARG A 22 -19.27 -11.99 1.03
N GLU A 23 -18.76 -11.08 1.84
CA GLU A 23 -19.01 -9.62 1.75
C GLU A 23 -18.30 -8.97 0.55
N ILE A 24 -17.06 -9.38 0.27
CA ILE A 24 -16.36 -8.94 -0.95
C ILE A 24 -17.11 -9.44 -2.18
N GLY A 25 -17.71 -10.64 -2.12
CA GLY A 25 -18.65 -11.12 -3.12
C GLY A 25 -20.02 -10.41 -3.08
N TYR A 26 -20.52 -10.09 -1.90
CA TYR A 26 -21.89 -9.68 -1.60
C TYR A 26 -21.97 -8.87 -0.30
N GLU A 27 -21.57 -7.60 -0.32
CA GLU A 27 -22.11 -6.64 0.63
C GLU A 27 -22.57 -5.31 0.06
N ASN A 28 -23.65 -4.90 0.71
CA ASN A 28 -24.66 -3.95 0.32
C ASN A 28 -24.25 -2.51 0.62
N SER A 29 -24.39 -1.70 -0.43
CA SER A 29 -24.88 -0.32 -0.43
C SER A 29 -24.20 0.67 0.51
N GLU A 30 -23.24 1.43 -0.03
CA GLU A 30 -23.31 2.89 0.08
C GLU A 30 -22.57 3.54 -1.10
N THR A 31 -23.29 4.41 -1.81
CA THR A 31 -22.96 5.19 -3.02
C THR A 31 -23.18 4.49 -4.37
N ILE A 32 -24.43 4.47 -4.84
CA ILE A 32 -24.77 4.25 -6.26
C ILE A 32 -24.72 5.59 -6.98
N ALA A 33 -23.86 5.71 -7.97
CA ALA A 33 -24.14 6.44 -9.21
C ALA A 33 -23.40 5.69 -10.31
N THR A 34 -24.00 4.66 -10.95
CA THR A 34 -24.77 4.70 -12.23
C THR A 34 -25.48 3.33 -12.48
N LEU A 35 -26.28 3.19 -13.56
CA LEU A 35 -27.01 1.96 -13.92
C LEU A 35 -26.12 0.78 -14.40
N LEU A 36 -24.86 1.01 -14.77
CA LEU A 36 -23.83 -0.01 -15.09
C LEU A 36 -22.40 0.47 -14.72
N GLY A 37 -22.22 1.19 -13.61
CA GLY A 37 -20.90 1.66 -13.17
C GLY A 37 -20.93 2.67 -12.01
N PRO A 38 -19.78 3.17 -11.51
CA PRO A 38 -18.62 2.38 -11.26
C PRO A 38 -18.80 1.64 -9.93
N ILE A 39 -19.15 0.36 -10.02
CA ILE A 39 -18.64 -0.62 -9.07
C ILE A 39 -17.64 -1.44 -9.87
N PHE A 40 -16.39 -0.97 -9.95
CA PHE A 40 -15.30 -1.81 -10.41
C PHE A 40 -14.95 -2.78 -9.29
N ARG A 41 -15.67 -3.90 -9.24
CA ARG A 41 -15.33 -5.05 -8.40
C ARG A 41 -14.48 -5.97 -9.24
N LEU A 42 -13.35 -6.36 -8.68
CA LEU A 42 -12.55 -7.42 -9.26
C LEU A 42 -13.37 -8.72 -9.15
N PRO A 43 -13.75 -9.34 -10.28
CA PRO A 43 -14.53 -10.56 -10.22
C PRO A 43 -13.72 -11.63 -9.47
N ARG A 44 -14.38 -12.51 -8.73
CA ARG A 44 -13.68 -13.58 -8.00
C ARG A 44 -13.41 -14.75 -8.94
N ALA A 45 -12.17 -15.21 -9.02
CA ALA A 45 -11.83 -16.49 -9.65
C ALA A 45 -11.97 -17.65 -8.67
N GLY A 46 -11.39 -17.53 -7.48
CA GLY A 46 -11.42 -18.56 -6.46
C GLY A 46 -10.94 -18.06 -5.10
N VAL A 47 -11.00 -18.95 -4.10
CA VAL A 47 -10.48 -18.70 -2.75
C VAL A 47 -9.38 -19.70 -2.43
N ILE A 48 -8.25 -19.17 -1.96
CA ILE A 48 -7.15 -19.96 -1.43
C ILE A 48 -7.12 -19.75 0.08
N ARG A 49 -7.46 -20.79 0.83
CA ARG A 49 -7.55 -20.73 2.29
C ARG A 49 -6.15 -20.84 2.90
N PRO A 50 -5.83 -20.05 3.93
CA PRO A 50 -4.52 -20.12 4.60
C PRO A 50 -4.41 -21.30 5.58
N GLY A 51 -5.36 -22.23 5.59
CA GLY A 51 -5.54 -23.20 6.65
C GLY A 51 -6.39 -24.39 6.24
N ILE A 52 -6.64 -25.28 7.19
CA ILE A 52 -7.57 -26.42 7.07
C ILE A 52 -8.65 -26.34 8.16
N LYS A 53 -9.68 -27.19 8.07
CA LYS A 53 -10.56 -27.43 9.21
C LYS A 53 -10.15 -28.70 9.94
N VAL A 54 -10.06 -28.63 11.27
CA VAL A 54 -9.75 -29.77 12.15
C VAL A 54 -10.87 -29.97 13.17
N LEU A 55 -10.97 -31.17 13.74
CA LEU A 55 -11.90 -31.45 14.82
C LEU A 55 -11.59 -30.62 16.07
N LYS A 56 -12.64 -30.16 16.75
CA LYS A 56 -12.54 -29.58 18.10
C LYS A 56 -11.93 -30.59 19.08
N LYS A 57 -11.25 -30.07 20.10
CA LYS A 57 -10.80 -30.88 21.24
C LYS A 57 -12.02 -31.52 21.93
N GLY A 58 -11.92 -32.80 22.28
CA GLY A 58 -12.98 -33.53 22.99
C GLY A 58 -14.01 -34.25 22.11
N CYS A 59 -13.82 -34.29 20.78
CA CYS A 59 -14.65 -35.13 19.90
C CYS A 59 -14.44 -36.63 20.18
N SER A 60 -15.49 -37.43 19.92
CA SER A 60 -15.47 -38.88 20.16
C SER A 60 -14.48 -39.60 19.23
N ASP A 61 -14.01 -40.79 19.60
CA ASP A 61 -13.10 -41.56 18.73
C ASP A 61 -13.78 -42.01 17.44
N LYS A 62 -15.11 -42.17 17.44
CA LYS A 62 -15.90 -42.38 16.23
C LYS A 62 -15.83 -41.17 15.29
N ASP A 63 -16.02 -39.95 15.80
CA ASP A 63 -15.91 -38.72 15.01
C ASP A 63 -14.50 -38.56 14.42
N LYS A 64 -13.45 -38.89 15.18
CA LYS A 64 -12.06 -38.88 14.70
C LYS A 64 -11.84 -39.87 13.56
N GLY A 65 -12.38 -41.08 13.68
CA GLY A 65 -12.31 -42.10 12.63
C GLY A 65 -12.97 -41.63 11.33
N ILE A 66 -14.18 -41.06 11.42
CA ILE A 66 -14.91 -40.51 10.28
C ILE A 66 -14.11 -39.36 9.63
N TYR A 67 -13.66 -38.40 10.44
CA TYR A 67 -12.88 -37.26 9.95
C TYR A 67 -11.62 -37.71 9.20
N ASN A 68 -10.83 -38.60 9.78
CA ASN A 68 -9.59 -39.07 9.15
C ASN A 68 -9.84 -39.83 7.83
N SER A 69 -10.90 -40.66 7.76
CA SER A 69 -11.29 -41.37 6.53
C SER A 69 -11.66 -40.39 5.43
N MET A 70 -12.58 -39.47 5.73
CA MET A 70 -13.08 -38.52 4.74
C MET A 70 -11.99 -37.54 4.27
N VAL A 71 -11.07 -37.13 5.14
CA VAL A 71 -9.91 -36.33 4.75
C VAL A 71 -9.00 -37.10 3.80
N ALA A 72 -8.75 -38.39 4.06
CA ALA A 72 -7.95 -39.25 3.18
C ALA A 72 -8.62 -39.49 1.81
N GLU A 73 -9.94 -39.55 1.78
CA GLU A 73 -10.76 -39.64 0.56
C GLU A 73 -10.85 -38.31 -0.21
N GLY A 74 -10.34 -37.21 0.36
CA GLY A 74 -10.34 -35.90 -0.27
C GLY A 74 -11.65 -35.12 -0.18
N ALA A 75 -12.58 -35.56 0.69
CA ALA A 75 -13.89 -34.94 0.89
C ALA A 75 -13.80 -33.44 1.20
N THR A 76 -14.88 -32.72 0.89
CA THR A 76 -14.98 -31.28 1.17
C THR A 76 -15.25 -31.02 2.65
N TRP A 77 -14.96 -29.80 3.10
CA TRP A 77 -15.22 -29.44 4.49
C TRP A 77 -16.71 -29.40 4.83
N ASN A 78 -17.56 -29.16 3.83
CA ASN A 78 -19.01 -29.14 4.02
C ASN A 78 -19.56 -30.56 4.14
N GLU A 79 -19.07 -31.50 3.32
CA GLU A 79 -19.42 -32.93 3.42
C GLU A 79 -19.02 -33.49 4.78
N ILE A 80 -17.78 -33.20 5.22
CA ILE A 80 -17.29 -33.65 6.52
C ILE A 80 -18.14 -33.07 7.66
N ASP A 81 -18.47 -31.78 7.62
CA ASP A 81 -19.28 -31.13 8.66
C ASP A 81 -20.71 -31.69 8.69
N GLN A 82 -21.31 -31.97 7.54
CA GLN A 82 -22.64 -32.56 7.43
C GLN A 82 -22.69 -33.97 8.03
N VAL A 83 -21.68 -34.81 7.78
CA VAL A 83 -21.62 -36.17 8.32
C VAL A 83 -21.34 -36.16 9.83
N LEU A 84 -20.47 -35.27 10.29
CA LEU A 84 -20.14 -35.14 11.71
C LEU A 84 -21.29 -34.56 12.53
N GLY A 85 -22.12 -33.70 11.93
CA GLY A 85 -23.21 -32.99 12.59
C GLY A 85 -22.73 -31.98 13.63
N SER A 86 -23.68 -31.48 14.43
CA SER A 86 -23.40 -30.45 15.44
C SER A 86 -22.86 -31.01 16.76
N ASP A 87 -22.13 -30.17 17.49
CA ASP A 87 -21.75 -30.39 18.88
C ASP A 87 -22.94 -30.18 19.84
N GLN A 88 -22.71 -30.39 21.15
CA GLN A 88 -23.73 -30.20 22.20
C GLN A 88 -24.31 -28.79 22.26
N GLN A 89 -23.65 -27.81 21.64
CA GLN A 89 -24.07 -26.41 21.60
C GLN A 89 -24.69 -26.05 20.23
N GLY A 90 -24.97 -27.04 19.38
CA GLY A 90 -25.54 -26.86 18.06
C GLY A 90 -24.55 -26.36 17.00
N ARG A 91 -23.25 -26.29 17.28
CA ARG A 91 -22.24 -25.71 16.38
C ARG A 91 -21.47 -26.80 15.64
N SER A 92 -20.90 -26.46 14.47
CA SER A 92 -19.94 -27.30 13.73
C SER A 92 -18.88 -27.93 14.66
N LYS A 93 -18.64 -29.23 14.53
CA LYS A 93 -17.56 -29.93 15.24
C LYS A 93 -16.17 -29.62 14.68
N LEU A 94 -16.12 -28.99 13.51
CA LEU A 94 -14.91 -28.51 12.88
C LEU A 94 -14.58 -27.07 13.30
N ILE A 95 -13.28 -26.78 13.40
CA ILE A 95 -12.73 -25.44 13.61
C ILE A 95 -11.63 -25.15 12.59
N PRO A 96 -11.55 -23.91 12.07
CA PRO A 96 -10.44 -23.52 11.21
C PRO A 96 -9.14 -23.53 12.00
N THR A 97 -8.09 -24.07 11.40
CA THR A 97 -6.74 -24.14 11.96
C THR A 97 -5.72 -23.71 10.92
N ASN A 98 -4.80 -22.86 11.36
CA ASN A 98 -3.69 -22.37 10.56
C ASN A 98 -2.63 -23.48 10.40
N VAL A 99 -2.11 -23.68 9.19
CA VAL A 99 -1.06 -24.67 8.88
C VAL A 99 0.01 -24.04 7.97
N ASP A 100 1.14 -24.69 7.73
CA ASP A 100 2.29 -24.13 6.98
C ASP A 100 2.06 -24.00 5.47
N TYR A 101 0.88 -24.37 4.95
CA TYR A 101 0.54 -24.33 3.53
C TYR A 101 -0.86 -23.73 3.28
N PHE A 102 -1.09 -23.35 2.03
CA PHE A 102 -2.38 -22.93 1.52
C PHE A 102 -3.20 -24.13 1.03
N THR A 103 -4.53 -24.05 1.18
CA THR A 103 -5.45 -25.04 0.63
C THR A 103 -6.42 -24.42 -0.36
N VAL A 104 -6.70 -25.16 -1.42
CA VAL A 104 -7.71 -24.83 -2.41
C VAL A 104 -8.57 -26.08 -2.61
N LYS A 105 -9.88 -25.88 -2.75
CA LYS A 105 -10.83 -26.95 -3.02
C LYS A 105 -11.64 -26.58 -4.27
N PRO A 106 -12.12 -27.57 -5.05
CA PRO A 106 -12.93 -27.29 -6.25
C PRO A 106 -14.14 -26.39 -5.97
N GLU A 107 -14.78 -26.56 -4.80
CA GLU A 107 -15.92 -25.74 -4.33
C GLU A 107 -15.59 -24.26 -4.06
N ASP A 108 -14.31 -23.94 -3.85
CA ASP A 108 -13.85 -22.58 -3.60
C ASP A 108 -13.54 -21.82 -4.90
N CYS A 109 -13.57 -22.50 -6.05
CA CYS A 109 -13.24 -21.97 -7.38
C CYS A 109 -14.49 -21.79 -8.25
N THR A 110 -14.48 -20.77 -9.10
CA THR A 110 -15.51 -20.59 -10.15
C THR A 110 -15.36 -21.65 -11.24
N ASN A 111 -14.12 -22.01 -11.56
CA ASN A 111 -13.78 -23.15 -12.41
C ASN A 111 -13.06 -24.20 -11.56
N SER A 112 -13.67 -25.37 -11.37
CA SER A 112 -13.12 -26.45 -10.55
C SER A 112 -11.74 -26.94 -11.03
N ASP A 113 -11.48 -26.87 -12.34
CA ASP A 113 -10.22 -27.33 -12.94
C ASP A 113 -9.02 -26.48 -12.51
N ASP A 114 -9.26 -25.23 -12.10
CA ASP A 114 -8.19 -24.34 -11.63
C ASP A 114 -7.55 -24.88 -10.35
N THR A 115 -8.26 -25.66 -9.53
CA THR A 115 -7.70 -26.33 -8.36
C THR A 115 -6.56 -27.26 -8.77
N LYS A 116 -6.82 -28.15 -9.74
CA LYS A 116 -5.81 -29.09 -10.25
C LYS A 116 -4.64 -28.33 -10.86
N ARG A 117 -4.92 -27.31 -11.67
CA ARG A 117 -3.89 -26.50 -12.31
C ARG A 117 -3.01 -25.75 -11.31
N LEU A 118 -3.59 -25.24 -10.23
CA LEU A 118 -2.84 -24.58 -9.15
C LEU A 118 -1.85 -25.56 -8.51
N HIS A 119 -2.29 -26.79 -8.23
CA HIS A 119 -1.42 -27.85 -7.71
C HIS A 119 -0.34 -28.25 -8.73
N ASP A 120 -0.70 -28.46 -9.99
CA ASP A 120 0.24 -28.84 -11.05
C ASP A 120 1.36 -27.79 -11.25
N LEU A 121 1.05 -26.50 -11.04
CA LEU A 121 2.00 -25.40 -11.24
C LEU A 121 2.82 -25.05 -10.00
N TYR A 122 2.23 -25.13 -8.81
CA TYR A 122 2.78 -24.47 -7.61
C TYR A 122 2.79 -25.35 -6.35
N ALA A 123 2.38 -26.62 -6.43
CA ALA A 123 2.59 -27.53 -5.32
C ALA A 123 4.08 -27.88 -5.19
N ASP A 124 4.55 -27.93 -3.95
CA ASP A 124 5.83 -28.51 -3.58
C ASP A 124 5.81 -30.03 -3.83
N ASN A 125 6.96 -30.69 -3.68
CA ASN A 125 7.10 -32.13 -3.87
C ASN A 125 6.17 -32.99 -2.99
N ASP A 126 5.68 -32.46 -1.87
CA ASP A 126 4.72 -33.11 -0.98
C ASP A 126 3.24 -32.81 -1.34
N GLY A 127 3.00 -32.17 -2.49
CA GLY A 127 1.67 -31.84 -2.99
C GLY A 127 1.04 -30.60 -2.35
N LYS A 128 1.74 -29.91 -1.43
CA LYS A 128 1.23 -28.73 -0.72
C LYS A 128 1.74 -27.45 -1.34
N ILE A 129 0.90 -26.40 -1.28
CA ILE A 129 1.23 -25.10 -1.86
C ILE A 129 1.67 -24.17 -0.73
N ARG A 130 2.98 -23.88 -0.64
CA ARG A 130 3.51 -22.94 0.39
C ARG A 130 3.84 -21.57 -0.18
N SER A 131 3.98 -21.48 -1.50
CA SER A 131 4.36 -20.25 -2.19
C SER A 131 3.64 -20.10 -3.52
N LEU A 132 3.24 -18.87 -3.84
CA LEU A 132 2.51 -18.52 -5.06
C LEU A 132 3.09 -17.22 -5.64
N PRO A 133 3.55 -17.19 -6.89
CA PRO A 133 3.81 -15.94 -7.57
C PRO A 133 2.49 -15.21 -7.80
N VAL A 134 2.48 -13.90 -7.57
CA VAL A 134 1.28 -13.08 -7.71
C VAL A 134 1.58 -11.74 -8.37
N TRP A 135 0.58 -11.19 -9.03
CA TRP A 135 0.60 -9.79 -9.44
C TRP A 135 -0.73 -9.12 -9.09
N PHE A 136 -0.70 -7.81 -8.90
CA PHE A 136 -1.82 -7.08 -8.36
C PHE A 136 -2.59 -6.30 -9.42
N PRO A 137 -3.92 -6.22 -9.30
CA PRO A 137 -4.78 -5.59 -10.29
C PRO A 137 -4.72 -4.05 -10.28
N VAL A 138 -4.31 -3.45 -9.15
CA VAL A 138 -4.43 -2.02 -8.87
C VAL A 138 -3.21 -1.53 -8.09
N ASN A 139 -3.03 -0.21 -8.00
CA ASN A 139 -1.86 0.39 -7.35
C ASN A 139 -2.13 0.75 -5.88
N GLU A 140 -3.39 0.91 -5.52
CA GLU A 140 -3.82 1.26 -4.18
C GLU A 140 -3.74 0.03 -3.27
N TRP A 141 -2.76 0.01 -2.38
CA TRP A 141 -2.52 -1.13 -1.48
C TRP A 141 -3.78 -1.50 -0.67
N TYR A 142 -4.62 -0.53 -0.30
CA TYR A 142 -5.86 -0.77 0.44
C TYR A 142 -6.95 -1.48 -0.38
N ASN A 143 -6.88 -1.42 -1.71
CA ASN A 143 -7.71 -2.21 -2.61
C ASN A 143 -7.13 -3.62 -2.85
N ILE A 144 -5.81 -3.79 -2.72
CA ILE A 144 -5.15 -5.09 -2.78
C ILE A 144 -5.44 -5.92 -1.52
N ILE A 145 -5.40 -5.27 -0.36
CA ILE A 145 -5.65 -5.90 0.95
C ILE A 145 -6.81 -5.24 1.71
N PRO A 146 -8.07 -5.29 1.22
CA PRO A 146 -9.20 -4.78 1.98
C PRO A 146 -9.32 -5.49 3.32
N HIS A 147 -9.36 -4.72 4.41
CA HIS A 147 -9.36 -5.22 5.77
C HIS A 147 -10.17 -4.31 6.70
N GLY A 148 -10.61 -4.88 7.82
CA GLY A 148 -11.36 -4.12 8.82
C GLY A 148 -11.81 -4.96 10.01
N LEU A 149 -12.30 -4.27 11.01
CA LEU A 149 -12.97 -4.82 12.19
C LEU A 149 -14.46 -4.99 11.88
N ARG A 150 -15.03 -6.15 12.23
CA ARG A 150 -16.42 -6.48 11.93
C ARG A 150 -17.11 -7.26 13.04
N VAL A 151 -18.41 -7.02 13.18
CA VAL A 151 -19.33 -7.77 14.03
C VAL A 151 -20.48 -8.28 13.19
N PHE A 152 -20.65 -9.60 13.15
CA PHE A 152 -21.82 -10.24 12.53
C PHE A 152 -22.89 -10.51 13.58
N GLY A 153 -24.13 -10.08 13.30
CA GLY A 153 -25.29 -10.44 14.11
C GLY A 153 -25.80 -11.83 13.77
N LYS A 154 -26.36 -12.54 14.76
CA LYS A 154 -26.84 -13.94 14.61
C LYS A 154 -27.87 -14.14 13.49
N GLN A 155 -28.72 -13.14 13.25
CA GLN A 155 -29.82 -13.21 12.28
C GLN A 155 -29.79 -12.06 11.25
N THR A 156 -29.00 -11.01 11.50
CA THR A 156 -29.10 -9.74 10.78
C THR A 156 -27.96 -9.48 9.81
N GLY A 157 -27.00 -10.41 9.68
CA GLY A 157 -25.78 -10.18 8.92
C GLY A 157 -24.87 -9.14 9.58
N LEU A 158 -24.06 -8.43 8.80
CA LEU A 158 -23.10 -7.45 9.31
C LEU A 158 -23.75 -6.31 10.09
N LYS A 159 -23.49 -6.30 11.39
CA LYS A 159 -24.01 -5.33 12.35
C LYS A 159 -23.08 -4.12 12.46
N PHE A 160 -21.79 -4.35 12.65
CA PHE A 160 -20.82 -3.26 12.78
C PHE A 160 -19.63 -3.52 11.85
N HIS A 161 -19.10 -2.50 11.19
CA HIS A 161 -17.81 -2.59 10.50
C HIS A 161 -17.01 -1.31 10.56
N SER A 162 -15.69 -1.43 10.56
CA SER A 162 -14.80 -0.27 10.43
C SER A 162 -14.64 0.11 8.95
N HIS A 163 -14.55 1.41 8.70
CA HIS A 163 -14.21 1.98 7.40
C HIS A 163 -13.31 3.21 7.60
N PHE A 164 -12.53 3.59 6.58
CA PHE A 164 -11.76 4.82 6.59
C PHE A 164 -12.55 5.94 5.93
N ARG A 165 -12.74 7.04 6.64
CA ARG A 165 -13.37 8.26 6.14
C ARG A 165 -12.29 9.29 5.82
N GLU A 166 -12.32 9.81 4.59
CA GLU A 166 -11.52 10.97 4.19
C GLU A 166 -11.88 12.19 5.03
N ILE A 167 -10.86 12.83 5.59
CA ILE A 167 -10.96 14.16 6.19
C ILE A 167 -10.62 15.14 5.08
N ARG A 168 -11.52 16.09 4.83
CA ARG A 168 -11.32 17.13 3.82
C ARG A 168 -11.25 18.50 4.47
N ASP A 169 -10.40 19.37 3.95
CA ASP A 169 -10.39 20.78 4.32
C ASP A 169 -11.62 21.52 3.76
N GLY A 170 -11.77 22.80 4.12
CA GLY A 170 -12.83 23.67 3.59
C GLY A 170 -12.76 23.89 2.07
N GLY A 171 -11.64 23.54 1.43
CA GLY A 171 -11.44 23.57 -0.02
C GLY A 171 -11.69 22.22 -0.71
N GLY A 172 -12.12 21.19 0.02
CA GLY A 172 -12.40 19.86 -0.49
C GLY A 172 -11.16 18.98 -0.73
N ARG A 173 -9.95 19.43 -0.38
CA ARG A 173 -8.73 18.61 -0.46
C ARG A 173 -8.70 17.60 0.68
N VAL A 174 -8.29 16.37 0.39
CA VAL A 174 -8.11 15.34 1.42
C VAL A 174 -6.87 15.69 2.25
N THR A 175 -7.07 15.97 3.54
CA THR A 175 -6.01 16.31 4.50
C THR A 175 -5.62 15.12 5.39
N GLY A 176 -6.45 14.09 5.42
CA GLY A 176 -6.16 12.89 6.20
C GLY A 176 -7.27 11.85 6.11
N TYR A 177 -7.16 10.82 6.95
CA TYR A 177 -8.14 9.75 7.05
C TYR A 177 -8.44 9.48 8.53
N SER A 178 -9.71 9.25 8.86
CA SER A 178 -10.15 8.82 10.18
C SER A 178 -10.82 7.46 10.10
N ARG A 179 -10.57 6.59 11.09
CA ARG A 179 -11.24 5.29 11.16
C ARG A 179 -12.60 5.46 11.87
N VAL A 180 -13.67 5.07 11.18
CA VAL A 180 -15.05 5.14 11.68
C VAL A 180 -15.68 3.77 11.75
N CYS A 181 -16.60 3.57 12.67
CA CYS A 181 -17.42 2.38 12.82
C CYS A 181 -18.82 2.67 12.27
N ARG A 182 -19.23 1.92 11.25
CA ARG A 182 -20.57 1.97 10.66
C ARG A 182 -21.52 1.02 11.38
N PHE A 183 -22.71 1.49 11.69
CA PHE A 183 -23.75 0.72 12.39
C PHE A 183 -25.14 0.96 11.79
N PRO A 184 -26.04 -0.02 11.74
CA PRO A 184 -27.38 0.16 11.21
C PRO A 184 -28.20 1.08 12.13
N LEU A 185 -28.86 2.07 11.54
CA LEU A 185 -29.80 2.91 12.25
C LEU A 185 -31.13 2.17 12.46
N PRO A 186 -31.84 2.41 13.57
CA PRO A 186 -33.15 1.81 13.80
C PRO A 186 -34.14 2.27 12.72
N VAL A 187 -34.96 1.33 12.26
CA VAL A 187 -36.01 1.57 11.26
C VAL A 187 -37.36 1.37 11.92
N ALA A 188 -38.27 2.33 11.73
CA ALA A 188 -39.64 2.21 12.21
C ALA A 188 -40.35 1.02 11.55
N GLN A 189 -41.14 0.28 12.34
CA GLN A 189 -41.88 -0.88 11.87
C GLN A 189 -42.82 -0.51 10.72
N GLY A 190 -42.93 -1.37 9.70
CA GLY A 190 -43.81 -1.16 8.54
C GLY A 190 -43.26 -0.22 7.45
N LYS A 191 -42.14 0.47 7.68
CA LYS A 191 -41.53 1.36 6.68
C LYS A 191 -40.58 0.60 5.76
N ARG A 192 -40.93 0.51 4.47
CA ARG A 192 -40.03 0.01 3.43
C ARG A 192 -39.01 1.11 3.07
N ILE A 193 -37.72 0.80 3.15
CA ILE A 193 -36.64 1.71 2.77
C ILE A 193 -35.98 1.18 1.51
N PHE A 194 -36.00 1.99 0.45
CA PHE A 194 -35.27 1.70 -0.78
C PHE A 194 -33.75 1.83 -0.54
N GLY A 195 -32.97 0.86 -1.01
CA GLY A 195 -31.52 0.85 -0.82
C GLY A 195 -31.04 0.28 0.53
N GLY A 196 -31.92 -0.32 1.34
CA GLY A 196 -31.54 -0.99 2.58
C GLY A 196 -31.56 -0.08 3.82
N ARG A 197 -31.07 -0.59 4.95
CA ARG A 197 -31.04 0.16 6.22
C ARG A 197 -29.92 1.20 6.16
N LYS A 198 -30.26 2.48 6.40
CA LYS A 198 -29.25 3.53 6.55
C LYS A 198 -28.29 3.19 7.69
N ARG A 199 -27.01 3.54 7.52
CA ARG A 199 -26.00 3.37 8.57
C ARG A 199 -25.58 4.71 9.15
N GLY A 200 -25.38 4.73 10.47
CA GLY A 200 -24.73 5.81 11.20
C GLY A 200 -23.24 5.54 11.33
N GLU A 201 -22.48 6.57 11.71
CA GLU A 201 -21.04 6.48 11.91
C GLU A 201 -20.65 7.01 13.31
N ARG A 202 -19.67 6.35 13.94
CA ARG A 202 -19.02 6.79 15.19
C ARG A 202 -17.51 6.57 15.11
N PRO A 203 -16.67 7.24 15.91
CA PRO A 203 -15.24 6.95 15.98
C PRO A 203 -14.98 5.45 16.27
N CYS A 204 -13.98 4.86 15.60
CA CYS A 204 -13.61 3.45 15.80
C CYS A 204 -12.34 3.35 16.64
N GLU A 205 -12.53 3.15 17.95
CA GLU A 205 -11.48 2.98 18.95
C GLU A 205 -11.62 1.60 19.63
N PRO A 206 -10.87 0.58 19.20
CA PRO A 206 -10.94 -0.79 19.74
C PRO A 206 -10.74 -0.84 21.26
N ASP A 207 -9.81 -0.04 21.78
CA ASP A 207 -9.48 0.01 23.21
C ASP A 207 -10.69 0.41 24.07
N ASN A 208 -11.55 1.29 23.54
CA ASN A 208 -12.75 1.79 24.21
C ASN A 208 -14.05 1.14 23.69
N CYS A 209 -13.98 0.22 22.73
CA CYS A 209 -15.14 -0.34 22.05
C CYS A 209 -15.68 -1.57 22.80
N PRO A 210 -16.91 -1.54 23.34
CA PRO A 210 -17.44 -2.64 24.12
C PRO A 210 -17.63 -3.92 23.30
N GLU A 211 -17.95 -3.82 22.00
CA GLU A 211 -18.03 -4.97 21.11
C GLU A 211 -16.66 -5.63 20.86
N TYR A 212 -15.59 -4.84 20.82
CA TYR A 212 -14.23 -5.35 20.66
C TYR A 212 -13.73 -6.01 21.95
N GLN A 213 -13.94 -5.35 23.09
CA GLN A 213 -13.56 -5.88 24.40
C GLN A 213 -14.30 -7.19 24.76
N ARG A 214 -15.53 -7.41 24.25
CA ARG A 214 -16.25 -8.69 24.37
C ARG A 214 -15.80 -9.77 23.37
N GLY A 215 -14.90 -9.47 22.44
CA GLY A 215 -14.47 -10.40 21.39
C GLY A 215 -15.51 -10.65 20.29
N GLU A 216 -16.59 -9.85 20.23
CA GLU A 216 -17.61 -9.92 19.17
C GLU A 216 -17.11 -9.27 17.88
N CYS A 217 -16.31 -8.20 18.00
CA CYS A 217 -15.71 -7.49 16.89
C CYS A 217 -14.34 -8.09 16.57
N LYS A 218 -14.18 -8.70 15.38
CA LYS A 218 -12.89 -9.30 14.99
C LYS A 218 -12.34 -8.69 13.72
N PHE A 219 -11.01 -8.66 13.67
CA PHE A 219 -10.26 -8.24 12.51
C PHE A 219 -10.31 -9.31 11.40
N GLY A 220 -10.44 -8.87 10.16
CA GLY A 220 -10.31 -9.71 8.99
C GLY A 220 -9.98 -8.90 7.75
N GLY A 221 -9.18 -9.49 6.86
CA GLY A 221 -8.85 -8.93 5.55
C GLY A 221 -8.74 -10.02 4.49
N VAL A 222 -8.64 -9.59 3.24
CA VAL A 222 -8.42 -10.48 2.09
C VAL A 222 -7.36 -9.89 1.21
N ILE A 223 -6.45 -10.74 0.76
CA ILE A 223 -5.47 -10.38 -0.26
C ILE A 223 -6.09 -10.72 -1.63
N GLN A 224 -6.18 -9.74 -2.51
CA GLN A 224 -6.75 -9.85 -3.85
C GLN A 224 -5.63 -9.82 -4.88
N CYS A 225 -5.44 -10.91 -5.61
CA CYS A 225 -4.32 -11.04 -6.54
C CYS A 225 -4.66 -11.88 -7.77
N TYR A 226 -3.87 -11.73 -8.82
CA TYR A 226 -3.84 -12.67 -9.94
C TYR A 226 -2.68 -13.64 -9.77
N ILE A 227 -2.90 -14.88 -10.21
CA ILE A 227 -1.91 -15.94 -10.16
C ILE A 227 -1.57 -16.31 -11.62
N PRO A 228 -0.30 -16.19 -12.04
CA PRO A 228 0.10 -16.56 -13.40
C PRO A 228 -0.27 -18.00 -13.74
N GLY A 229 -0.60 -18.25 -15.01
CA GLY A 229 -0.94 -19.58 -15.50
C GLY A 229 -2.38 -20.02 -15.24
N LEU A 230 -3.17 -19.31 -14.42
CA LEU A 230 -4.60 -19.62 -14.25
C LEU A 230 -5.45 -18.88 -15.30
N LYS A 231 -6.55 -19.50 -15.74
CA LYS A 231 -7.45 -18.92 -16.76
C LYS A 231 -8.55 -18.13 -16.08
N GLY A 232 -9.06 -17.11 -16.76
CA GLY A 232 -10.22 -16.32 -16.31
C GLY A 232 -9.88 -14.87 -15.98
N VAL A 233 -10.94 -14.08 -15.79
CA VAL A 233 -10.85 -12.62 -15.57
C VAL A 233 -10.78 -12.26 -14.08
N GLY A 234 -10.99 -13.24 -13.19
CA GLY A 234 -11.14 -13.00 -11.76
C GLY A 234 -9.84 -13.00 -10.94
N VAL A 235 -9.86 -12.26 -9.84
CA VAL A 235 -8.83 -12.28 -8.80
C VAL A 235 -9.06 -13.45 -7.84
N TRP A 236 -7.96 -13.99 -7.35
CA TRP A 236 -7.91 -14.95 -6.28
C TRP A 236 -7.91 -14.24 -4.93
N LEU A 237 -8.71 -14.78 -4.02
CA LEU A 237 -8.91 -14.25 -2.69
C LEU A 237 -8.19 -15.12 -1.67
N ILE A 238 -7.24 -14.54 -0.93
CA ILE A 238 -6.57 -15.20 0.19
C ILE A 238 -7.02 -14.49 1.47
N PRO A 239 -8.01 -15.03 2.20
CA PRO A 239 -8.53 -14.38 3.37
C PRO A 239 -7.65 -14.64 4.59
N THR A 240 -7.55 -13.67 5.48
CA THR A 240 -6.70 -13.75 6.68
C THR A 240 -7.29 -12.95 7.84
N THR A 241 -7.12 -13.47 9.05
CA THR A 241 -7.45 -12.77 10.31
C THR A 241 -6.20 -12.27 11.03
N SER A 242 -5.02 -12.45 10.43
CA SER A 242 -3.75 -12.05 11.03
C SER A 242 -3.44 -10.59 10.74
N TRP A 243 -3.49 -9.76 11.78
CA TRP A 243 -3.00 -8.38 11.73
C TRP A 243 -1.54 -8.31 11.26
N TYR A 244 -0.69 -9.19 11.81
CA TYR A 244 0.74 -9.23 11.49
C TYR A 244 1.01 -9.56 10.01
N SER A 245 0.25 -10.50 9.43
CA SER A 245 0.37 -10.81 8.00
C SER A 245 0.04 -9.58 7.15
N LEU A 246 -1.10 -8.93 7.41
CA LEU A 246 -1.51 -7.76 6.62
C LEU A 246 -0.62 -6.54 6.84
N SER A 247 -0.10 -6.33 8.05
CA SER A 247 0.85 -5.27 8.36
C SER A 247 2.17 -5.47 7.59
N ASN A 248 2.68 -6.70 7.55
CA ASN A 248 3.88 -7.02 6.76
C ASN A 248 3.63 -6.82 5.26
N ILE A 249 2.51 -7.34 4.75
CA ILE A 249 2.14 -7.19 3.33
C ILE A 249 2.02 -5.71 2.96
N LYS A 250 1.34 -4.90 3.78
CA LYS A 250 1.24 -3.44 3.59
C LYS A 250 2.63 -2.81 3.49
N SER A 251 3.54 -3.14 4.42
CA SER A 251 4.91 -2.62 4.40
C SER A 251 5.62 -2.96 3.09
N THR A 252 5.56 -4.21 2.63
CA THR A 252 6.17 -4.60 1.34
C THR A 252 5.58 -3.81 0.17
N LEU A 253 4.24 -3.66 0.13
CA LEU A 253 3.54 -2.91 -0.90
C LEU A 253 3.96 -1.43 -0.92
N GLU A 254 4.07 -0.79 0.25
CA GLU A 254 4.51 0.60 0.38
C GLU A 254 5.99 0.77 -0.02
N THR A 255 6.85 -0.19 0.32
CA THR A 255 8.26 -0.20 -0.11
C THR A 255 8.39 -0.33 -1.63
N VAL A 256 7.63 -1.21 -2.27
CA VAL A 256 7.65 -1.31 -3.73
C VAL A 256 7.04 -0.06 -4.37
N ALA A 257 5.95 0.46 -3.82
CA ALA A 257 5.35 1.71 -4.30
C ALA A 257 6.32 2.89 -4.22
N SER A 258 7.13 3.02 -3.16
CA SER A 258 8.09 4.12 -3.04
C SER A 258 9.18 4.07 -4.12
N VAL A 259 9.66 2.87 -4.46
CA VAL A 259 10.69 2.67 -5.48
C VAL A 259 10.15 2.85 -6.90
N THR A 260 8.91 2.45 -7.15
CA THR A 260 8.28 2.46 -8.48
C THR A 260 7.52 3.74 -8.80
N GLY A 261 7.52 4.73 -7.91
CA GLY A 261 6.73 5.96 -8.06
C GLY A 261 5.22 5.74 -7.94
N GLY A 262 4.81 4.77 -7.12
CA GLY A 262 3.42 4.42 -6.83
C GLY A 262 2.85 3.30 -7.71
N LYS A 263 3.69 2.57 -8.46
CA LYS A 263 3.25 1.50 -9.37
C LYS A 263 3.45 0.12 -8.74
N ILE A 264 2.36 -0.46 -8.27
CA ILE A 264 2.33 -1.83 -7.74
C ILE A 264 1.80 -2.81 -8.79
N ALA A 265 0.83 -2.37 -9.59
CA ALA A 265 0.19 -3.21 -10.60
C ALA A 265 1.11 -3.47 -11.79
N GLY A 266 1.01 -4.70 -12.32
CA GLY A 266 1.67 -5.09 -13.56
C GLY A 266 2.79 -6.12 -13.38
N LEU A 267 3.53 -6.32 -14.47
CA LEU A 267 4.64 -7.26 -14.58
C LEU A 267 5.91 -6.50 -14.95
N VAL A 268 7.06 -7.01 -14.51
CA VAL A 268 8.38 -6.48 -14.87
C VAL A 268 9.07 -7.54 -15.71
N GLY A 269 9.44 -7.19 -16.95
CA GLY A 269 10.01 -8.17 -17.89
C GLY A 269 9.09 -9.37 -18.18
N GLY A 270 7.76 -9.18 -18.11
CA GLY A 270 6.78 -10.27 -18.27
C GLY A 270 6.66 -11.22 -17.07
N LYS A 271 7.36 -10.95 -15.96
CA LYS A 271 7.35 -11.76 -14.75
C LYS A 271 6.61 -11.04 -13.60
N PRO A 272 5.95 -11.80 -12.71
CA PRO A 272 5.35 -11.25 -11.49
C PRO A 272 6.45 -10.72 -10.57
N VAL A 273 6.22 -9.54 -9.99
CA VAL A 273 7.16 -8.91 -9.05
C VAL A 273 7.07 -9.55 -7.67
N PHE A 274 5.89 -10.06 -7.31
CA PHE A 274 5.57 -10.45 -5.96
C PHE A 274 5.37 -11.96 -5.82
N ARG A 275 5.64 -12.45 -4.62
CA ARG A 275 5.39 -13.83 -4.23
C ARG A 275 4.76 -13.86 -2.85
N ILE A 276 3.62 -14.53 -2.75
CA ILE A 276 3.01 -14.84 -1.46
C ILE A 276 3.64 -16.13 -0.94
N ARG A 277 4.02 -16.16 0.34
CA ARG A 277 4.48 -17.38 1.02
C ARG A 277 3.89 -17.53 2.40
N LYS A 278 3.85 -18.76 2.91
CA LYS A 278 3.68 -19.02 4.35
C LYS A 278 5.02 -19.25 5.01
N ALA A 279 5.21 -18.68 6.20
CA ALA A 279 6.38 -18.93 7.01
C ALA A 279 6.06 -18.87 8.51
N ALA A 280 6.64 -19.79 9.26
CA ALA A 280 6.55 -19.82 10.71
C ALA A 280 7.28 -18.62 11.33
N ASN A 281 6.62 -17.91 12.24
CA ASN A 281 7.23 -16.83 12.99
C ASN A 281 6.75 -16.83 14.45
N LYS A 282 7.61 -16.33 15.35
CA LYS A 282 7.31 -16.12 16.77
C LYS A 282 6.72 -14.73 16.96
N VAL A 283 5.43 -14.69 17.21
CA VAL A 283 4.69 -13.45 17.42
C VAL A 283 4.42 -13.25 18.91
N SER A 284 4.70 -12.05 19.41
CA SER A 284 4.30 -11.66 20.76
C SER A 284 2.80 -11.37 20.78
N MET A 285 2.05 -12.12 21.58
CA MET A 285 0.62 -11.93 21.79
C MET A 285 0.36 -11.67 23.27
N ILE A 286 -0.61 -10.80 23.56
CA ILE A 286 -1.10 -10.61 24.92
C ILE A 286 -2.15 -11.68 25.18
N ASN A 287 -1.95 -12.44 26.26
CA ASN A 287 -3.00 -13.31 26.77
C ASN A 287 -4.03 -12.44 27.51
N THR A 288 -5.26 -12.41 27.03
CA THR A 288 -6.33 -11.55 27.58
C THR A 288 -6.75 -11.95 28.98
N ASP A 289 -6.59 -13.22 29.38
CA ASP A 289 -7.01 -13.71 30.70
C ASP A 289 -5.94 -13.41 31.76
N THR A 290 -4.66 -13.52 31.40
CA THR A 290 -3.53 -13.31 32.34
C THR A 290 -2.88 -11.94 32.22
N GLY A 291 -3.18 -11.18 31.16
CA GLY A 291 -2.54 -9.90 30.83
C GLY A 291 -1.06 -10.00 30.44
N SER A 292 -0.49 -11.22 30.37
CA SER A 292 0.94 -11.42 30.12
C SER A 292 1.25 -11.55 28.63
N THR A 293 2.45 -11.09 28.24
CA THR A 293 2.95 -11.27 26.88
C THR A 293 3.49 -12.69 26.71
N GLN A 294 2.99 -13.41 25.71
CA GLN A 294 3.42 -14.76 25.36
C GLN A 294 3.90 -14.78 23.91
N LYS A 295 5.01 -15.48 23.64
CA LYS A 295 5.47 -15.72 22.26
C LYS A 295 4.79 -16.97 21.72
N VAL A 296 3.98 -16.81 20.67
CA VAL A 296 3.26 -17.90 20.01
C VAL A 296 3.85 -18.08 18.62
N GLU A 297 4.20 -19.31 18.27
CA GLU A 297 4.57 -19.66 16.90
C GLU A 297 3.33 -19.75 16.03
N GLN A 298 3.33 -19.02 14.91
CA GLN A 298 2.23 -18.98 13.96
C GLN A 298 2.76 -18.93 12.54
N ASP A 299 2.11 -19.64 11.61
CA ASP A 299 2.38 -19.51 10.18
C ASP A 299 1.73 -18.24 9.63
N LEU A 300 2.56 -17.24 9.35
CA LEU A 300 2.11 -15.96 8.78
C LEU A 300 2.19 -15.98 7.27
N ILE A 301 1.37 -15.13 6.64
CA ILE A 301 1.43 -14.89 5.20
C ILE A 301 2.36 -13.71 4.97
N TYR A 302 3.40 -13.93 4.18
CA TYR A 302 4.34 -12.92 3.74
C TYR A 302 4.12 -12.60 2.27
N LEU A 303 4.42 -11.35 1.91
CA LEU A 303 4.60 -10.92 0.53
C LEU A 303 6.08 -10.60 0.36
N ASP A 304 6.75 -11.40 -0.44
CA ASP A 304 8.13 -11.17 -0.87
C ASP A 304 8.15 -10.51 -2.25
N VAL A 305 9.32 -9.99 -2.60
CA VAL A 305 9.62 -9.43 -3.91
C VAL A 305 10.64 -10.35 -4.59
N ASP A 306 10.28 -10.91 -5.73
CA ASP A 306 11.09 -11.87 -6.50
C ASP A 306 12.11 -11.17 -7.43
N VAL A 307 12.00 -9.84 -7.58
CA VAL A 307 12.85 -9.01 -8.45
C VAL A 307 13.81 -8.18 -7.60
N ASP A 308 15.03 -7.99 -8.08
CA ASP A 308 15.99 -7.11 -7.39
C ASP A 308 15.46 -5.67 -7.33
N MET A 309 15.56 -5.02 -6.17
CA MET A 309 15.00 -3.69 -5.97
C MET A 309 15.73 -2.61 -6.80
N THR A 310 17.00 -2.82 -7.14
CA THR A 310 17.77 -1.92 -8.01
C THR A 310 17.35 -2.09 -9.46
N GLU A 311 17.16 -3.34 -9.91
CA GLU A 311 16.57 -3.63 -11.22
C GLU A 311 15.18 -3.01 -11.36
N LEU A 312 14.35 -3.16 -10.32
CA LEU A 312 13.03 -2.58 -10.27
C LEU A 312 13.08 -1.04 -10.31
N ALA A 313 13.97 -0.42 -9.55
CA ALA A 313 14.18 1.03 -9.56
C ALA A 313 14.62 1.52 -10.94
N ALA A 314 15.59 0.84 -11.57
CA ALA A 314 16.05 1.15 -12.91
C ALA A 314 14.92 1.03 -13.93
N TYR A 315 14.12 -0.04 -13.83
CA TYR A 315 12.96 -0.25 -14.70
C TYR A 315 11.93 0.88 -14.56
N TYR A 316 11.76 1.50 -13.40
CA TYR A 316 10.82 2.62 -13.23
C TYR A 316 11.48 4.01 -13.27
N GLU A 317 12.77 4.08 -13.59
CA GLU A 317 13.47 5.34 -13.76
C GLU A 317 12.85 6.17 -14.90
N ARG A 318 12.62 7.46 -14.66
CA ARG A 318 11.91 8.34 -15.60
C ARG A 318 12.51 8.33 -17.01
N ALA A 319 13.85 8.28 -17.11
CA ALA A 319 14.55 8.24 -18.38
C ALA A 319 14.20 6.96 -19.18
N GLN A 320 14.17 5.80 -18.52
CA GLN A 320 13.80 4.53 -19.16
C GLN A 320 12.31 4.44 -19.51
N VAL A 321 11.44 4.98 -18.65
CA VAL A 321 10.01 5.10 -18.94
C VAL A 321 9.77 5.99 -20.17
N LEU A 322 10.42 7.15 -20.23
CA LEU A 322 10.36 8.07 -21.37
C LEU A 322 10.91 7.41 -22.64
N GLY A 323 12.07 6.74 -22.53
CA GLY A 323 12.71 6.03 -23.65
C GLY A 323 11.79 4.97 -24.27
N ARG A 324 11.13 4.16 -23.44
CA ARG A 324 10.11 3.19 -23.91
C ARG A 324 8.89 3.88 -24.50
N GLY A 325 8.45 5.00 -23.93
CA GLY A 325 7.37 5.81 -24.50
C GLY A 325 7.70 6.34 -25.90
N ILE A 326 8.92 6.84 -26.10
CA ILE A 326 9.41 7.31 -27.41
C ILE A 326 9.49 6.14 -28.40
N ALA A 327 10.08 5.01 -28.00
CA ALA A 327 10.18 3.83 -28.85
C ALA A 327 8.79 3.30 -29.27
N ALA A 328 7.85 3.21 -28.33
CA ALA A 328 6.47 2.81 -28.62
C ALA A 328 5.77 3.82 -29.55
N SER A 329 5.97 5.12 -29.34
CA SER A 329 5.43 6.17 -30.21
C SER A 329 5.97 6.07 -31.64
N GLN A 330 7.27 5.77 -31.80
CA GLN A 330 7.88 5.55 -33.11
C GLN A 330 7.26 4.34 -33.83
N LEU A 331 7.07 3.22 -33.13
CA LEU A 331 6.41 2.01 -33.68
C LEU A 331 4.96 2.27 -34.12
N LEU A 332 4.23 3.11 -33.38
CA LEU A 332 2.85 3.49 -33.73
C LEU A 332 2.78 4.54 -34.85
N SER A 333 3.82 5.36 -34.99
CA SER A 333 3.87 6.45 -35.98
C SER A 333 4.32 5.97 -37.36
N THR A 334 4.99 4.81 -37.43
CA THR A 334 5.25 4.13 -38.71
C THR A 334 3.97 3.48 -39.23
N GLN A 335 3.46 3.94 -40.38
CA GLN A 335 2.37 3.30 -41.13
C GLN A 335 2.65 1.81 -41.37
N PRO A 336 1.60 0.96 -41.51
CA PRO A 336 1.79 -0.47 -41.68
C PRO A 336 2.47 -0.76 -43.02
N CYS A 337 3.71 -1.23 -42.97
CA CYS A 337 4.32 -1.98 -44.05
C CYS A 337 4.58 -3.39 -43.51
N ASP A 338 3.80 -4.31 -44.05
CA ASP A 338 3.93 -5.76 -44.08
C ASP A 338 4.56 -6.46 -42.87
N LEU A 339 3.69 -7.21 -42.17
CA LEU A 339 4.06 -8.31 -41.28
C LEU A 339 4.95 -9.32 -42.03
N HIS A 340 6.26 -9.14 -41.92
CA HIS A 340 7.21 -10.24 -42.05
C HIS A 340 7.94 -10.45 -40.72
N THR A 341 7.70 -11.65 -40.19
CA THR A 341 8.30 -12.27 -39.03
C THR A 341 9.81 -12.06 -39.02
N SER A 342 10.34 -11.44 -37.96
CA SER A 342 11.73 -11.60 -37.56
C SER A 342 11.81 -11.62 -36.04
N ALA A 343 12.40 -12.70 -35.55
CA ALA A 343 12.52 -13.07 -34.15
C ALA A 343 13.19 -12.00 -33.28
N ALA A 344 12.77 -11.95 -32.03
CA ALA A 344 13.39 -11.15 -30.98
C ALA A 344 14.85 -11.59 -30.75
N PRO A 345 15.79 -10.66 -30.54
CA PRO A 345 17.12 -11.01 -30.04
C PRO A 345 17.03 -11.27 -28.53
N GLU A 346 17.51 -12.42 -28.09
CA GLU A 346 17.75 -12.72 -26.67
C GLU A 346 18.83 -11.80 -26.09
N PRO A 347 18.77 -11.44 -24.80
CA PRO A 347 19.85 -10.70 -24.14
C PRO A 347 21.01 -11.63 -23.81
N ASP A 348 22.18 -11.25 -24.34
CA ASP A 348 23.48 -11.86 -24.12
C ASP A 348 23.90 -11.81 -22.63
N HIS A 349 24.37 -12.95 -22.13
CA HIS A 349 24.87 -13.14 -20.78
C HIS A 349 26.39 -12.95 -20.74
N GLY A 350 26.87 -12.00 -19.92
CA GLY A 350 28.26 -11.94 -19.46
C GLY A 350 28.72 -10.48 -19.31
N THR A 351 29.07 -10.01 -18.12
CA THR A 351 30.37 -10.33 -17.52
C THR A 351 30.38 -9.98 -16.03
N THR A 352 31.02 -10.87 -15.29
CA THR A 352 31.46 -10.85 -13.89
C THR A 352 32.03 -9.55 -13.34
N SER A 353 31.67 -9.22 -12.09
CA SER A 353 32.60 -8.63 -11.12
C SER A 353 32.23 -9.02 -9.68
N GLU A 354 33.16 -9.69 -9.02
CA GLU A 354 33.16 -10.10 -7.60
C GLU A 354 33.43 -8.92 -6.63
N PRO A 355 33.25 -9.12 -5.30
CA PRO A 355 32.69 -8.11 -4.39
C PRO A 355 33.75 -7.30 -3.61
N LEU A 356 33.39 -6.05 -3.27
CA LEU A 356 34.11 -5.27 -2.27
C LEU A 356 33.54 -5.52 -0.87
N LYS A 357 34.40 -6.05 0.02
CA LYS A 357 34.22 -6.18 1.47
C LYS A 357 34.64 -4.90 2.21
N GLY A 358 33.98 -4.64 3.34
CA GLY A 358 34.42 -3.79 4.46
C GLY A 358 33.62 -2.49 4.58
N ALA A 359 33.12 -2.05 5.74
CA ALA A 359 33.49 -2.37 7.12
C ALA A 359 32.35 -2.03 8.10
N ASN A 360 32.33 -2.75 9.23
CA ASN A 360 31.56 -2.45 10.44
C ASN A 360 31.98 -1.12 11.08
N GLY A 361 31.03 -0.44 11.73
CA GLY A 361 31.30 0.69 12.63
C GLY A 361 30.04 1.14 13.38
N SER A 362 29.95 0.72 14.64
CA SER A 362 28.86 0.90 15.61
C SER A 362 28.66 2.33 16.15
N LYS A 363 27.41 2.70 16.51
CA LYS A 363 26.92 3.00 17.89
C LYS A 363 25.78 4.03 17.91
N ASP A 364 24.73 3.64 18.63
CA ASP A 364 23.91 4.41 19.56
C ASP A 364 23.51 5.83 19.14
N HIS A 365 22.25 5.99 18.70
CA HIS A 365 21.49 7.20 19.02
C HIS A 365 19.99 6.88 19.05
N GLU A 366 19.37 7.24 20.16
CA GLU A 366 17.92 7.24 20.41
C GLU A 366 17.14 7.71 19.17
N ASP A 367 16.10 6.97 18.79
CA ASP A 367 15.16 7.32 17.73
C ASP A 367 14.41 8.63 18.06
N ARG A 368 15.05 9.76 17.80
CA ARG A 368 14.39 11.07 17.71
C ARG A 368 13.93 11.24 16.28
N HIS A 369 12.64 11.10 16.06
CA HIS A 369 12.03 11.43 14.77
C HIS A 369 12.20 12.93 14.50
N LEU A 370 12.75 13.30 13.33
CA LEU A 370 12.68 14.67 12.85
C LEU A 370 11.22 15.02 12.52
N GLU A 371 10.78 16.21 12.91
CA GLU A 371 9.55 16.79 12.41
C GLU A 371 9.60 16.96 10.88
N THR A 372 8.43 16.86 10.23
CA THR A 372 8.30 16.75 8.76
C THR A 372 9.05 17.84 7.99
N ASN A 373 9.00 19.09 8.47
CA ASN A 373 9.66 20.22 7.80
C ASN A 373 11.18 20.27 8.03
N ALA A 374 11.66 19.82 9.19
CA ALA A 374 13.09 19.69 9.46
C ALA A 374 13.73 18.58 8.61
N ALA A 375 13.00 17.48 8.39
CA ALA A 375 13.41 16.41 7.47
C ALA A 375 13.46 16.88 6.00
N LEU A 376 12.48 17.66 5.56
CA LEU A 376 12.48 18.27 4.23
C LEU A 376 13.66 19.24 4.05
N LEU A 377 13.92 20.11 5.02
CA LEU A 377 15.06 21.03 5.00
C LEU A 377 16.40 20.29 4.92
N PHE A 378 16.54 19.19 5.66
CA PHE A 378 17.74 18.34 5.61
C PHE A 378 17.94 17.72 4.23
N SER A 379 16.87 17.20 3.61
CA SER A 379 16.91 16.61 2.27
C SER A 379 17.36 17.63 1.23
N GLU A 380 16.77 18.82 1.22
CA GLU A 380 17.10 19.90 0.27
C GLU A 380 18.55 20.38 0.41
N LEU A 381 19.02 20.61 1.65
CA LEU A 381 20.39 21.03 1.89
C LEU A 381 21.41 19.95 1.51
N SER A 382 21.10 18.68 1.79
CA SER A 382 22.00 17.55 1.47
C SER A 382 22.05 17.28 -0.03
N GLN A 383 20.98 17.55 -0.77
CA GLN A 383 20.97 17.45 -2.22
C GLN A 383 21.77 18.60 -2.87
N LYS A 384 21.71 19.81 -2.30
CA LYS A 384 22.38 21.00 -2.83
C LYS A 384 23.87 21.08 -2.45
N TYR A 385 24.26 20.52 -1.31
CA TYR A 385 25.63 20.55 -0.81
C TYR A 385 26.12 19.12 -0.52
N LYS A 386 27.15 18.68 -1.28
CA LYS A 386 27.73 17.33 -1.14
C LYS A 386 28.55 17.11 0.14
N ASP A 387 28.91 18.19 0.83
CA ASP A 387 29.79 18.17 2.00
C ASP A 387 28.99 18.46 3.28
N ARG A 388 29.17 17.60 4.29
CA ARG A 388 28.47 17.67 5.58
C ARG A 388 28.77 18.96 6.33
N ASP A 389 29.99 19.48 6.24
CA ASP A 389 30.36 20.70 6.95
C ASP A 389 29.69 21.92 6.31
N ARG A 390 29.53 21.92 4.98
CA ARG A 390 28.76 22.94 4.27
C ARG A 390 27.27 22.88 4.60
N VAL A 391 26.69 21.70 4.73
CA VAL A 391 25.29 21.52 5.16
C VAL A 391 25.08 22.12 6.55
N LYS A 392 25.99 21.84 7.50
CA LYS A 392 25.92 22.39 8.86
C LYS A 392 26.11 23.91 8.90
N SER A 393 27.07 24.44 8.14
CA SER A 393 27.26 25.88 8.03
C SER A 393 26.02 26.57 7.46
N LYS A 394 25.40 25.99 6.43
CA LYS A 394 24.23 26.59 5.79
C LYS A 394 22.97 26.47 6.64
N LEU A 395 22.81 25.38 7.39
CA LEU A 395 21.77 25.25 8.41
C LEU A 395 21.92 26.37 9.45
N LYS A 396 23.11 26.52 10.04
CA LYS A 396 23.38 27.54 11.05
C LYS A 396 23.16 28.96 10.53
N GLU A 397 23.44 29.21 9.26
CA GLU A 397 23.16 30.49 8.60
C GLU A 397 21.66 30.75 8.43
N LEU A 398 20.88 29.74 8.03
CA LEU A 398 19.45 29.88 7.72
C LEU A 398 18.56 29.88 8.97
N THR A 399 18.96 29.20 10.03
CA THR A 399 18.11 28.98 11.22
C THR A 399 18.77 29.39 12.52
N GLY A 400 20.09 29.61 12.57
CA GLY A 400 20.83 29.80 13.82
C GLY A 400 21.05 28.51 14.64
N ALA A 401 20.45 27.39 14.23
CA ALA A 401 20.54 26.12 14.94
C ALA A 401 21.83 25.36 14.62
N SER A 402 22.32 24.58 15.58
CA SER A 402 23.52 23.75 15.40
C SER A 402 23.21 22.36 14.85
N SER A 403 21.93 21.96 14.90
CA SER A 403 21.43 20.66 14.50
C SER A 403 20.01 20.76 13.93
N PHE A 404 19.65 19.83 13.04
CA PHE A 404 18.28 19.73 12.50
C PHE A 404 17.26 19.29 13.55
N TYR A 405 17.72 18.68 14.64
CA TYR A 405 16.89 18.26 15.78
C TYR A 405 16.57 19.42 16.73
N ASP A 406 17.25 20.57 16.60
CA ASP A 406 17.03 21.75 17.41
C ASP A 406 16.08 22.76 16.72
N LEU A 407 15.47 22.36 15.59
CA LEU A 407 14.58 23.21 14.82
C LEU A 407 13.15 23.06 15.30
N ASP A 408 12.49 24.19 15.54
CA ASP A 408 11.02 24.21 15.57
C ASP A 408 10.43 24.26 14.15
N GLU A 409 9.15 23.91 14.05
CA GLU A 409 8.42 23.85 12.78
C GLU A 409 8.46 25.18 12.00
N GLN A 410 8.41 26.32 12.69
CA GLN A 410 8.39 27.64 12.06
C GLN A 410 9.77 28.02 11.51
N MET A 411 10.85 27.70 12.23
CA MET A 411 12.23 27.88 11.78
C MET A 411 12.51 27.05 10.52
N ALA A 412 12.05 25.80 10.49
CA ALA A 412 12.20 24.93 9.32
C ALA A 412 11.44 25.46 8.10
N VAL A 413 10.20 25.94 8.27
CA VAL A 413 9.38 26.55 7.20
C VAL A 413 10.03 27.84 6.67
N ASN A 414 10.51 28.71 7.56
CA ASN A 414 11.15 29.96 7.16
C ASN A 414 12.47 29.70 6.39
N ALA A 415 13.24 28.69 6.79
CA ALA A 415 14.46 28.30 6.10
C ALA A 415 14.18 27.69 4.72
N LEU A 416 13.15 26.85 4.59
CA LEU A 416 12.69 26.32 3.30
C LEU A 416 12.20 27.43 2.36
N HIS A 417 11.42 28.39 2.88
CA HIS A 417 10.99 29.56 2.10
C HIS A 417 12.18 30.40 1.62
N THR A 418 13.20 30.56 2.47
CA THR A 418 14.44 31.27 2.11
C THR A 418 15.27 30.51 1.07
N LEU A 419 15.33 29.17 1.16
CA LEU A 419 16.01 28.30 0.19
C LEU A 419 15.33 28.29 -1.18
N HIS A 420 14.01 28.40 -1.20
CA HIS A 420 13.18 28.37 -2.41
C HIS A 420 12.88 29.76 -2.97
N LYS A 421 13.36 30.84 -2.34
CA LYS A 421 13.28 32.20 -2.88
C LYS A 421 14.10 32.22 -4.18
N THR A 422 13.39 32.04 -5.28
CA THR A 422 13.98 31.97 -6.61
C THR A 422 14.24 33.41 -7.03
N GLU A 423 15.51 33.77 -7.26
CA GLU A 423 15.84 35.07 -7.84
C GLU A 423 15.05 35.25 -9.15
N SER A 424 14.34 36.37 -9.26
CA SER A 424 13.61 36.69 -10.49
C SER A 424 14.55 36.86 -11.67
N GLY A 425 13.99 36.79 -12.88
CA GLY A 425 14.74 36.95 -14.12
C GLY A 425 15.54 38.26 -14.17
N ASP A 426 14.95 39.35 -13.69
CA ASP A 426 15.55 40.69 -13.74
C ASP A 426 16.69 40.83 -12.72
N VAL A 427 16.57 40.24 -11.52
CA VAL A 427 17.65 40.23 -10.51
C VAL A 427 18.85 39.40 -11.01
N LYS A 428 18.60 38.25 -11.63
CA LYS A 428 19.66 37.43 -12.25
C LYS A 428 20.36 38.17 -13.38
N GLN A 429 19.61 38.89 -14.21
CA GLN A 429 20.15 39.66 -15.32
C GLN A 429 20.99 40.84 -14.82
N LEU A 430 20.51 41.60 -13.84
CA LEU A 430 21.27 42.70 -13.22
C LEU A 430 22.58 42.21 -12.60
N ARG A 431 22.53 41.09 -11.85
CA ARG A 431 23.74 40.48 -11.24
C ARG A 431 24.77 40.09 -12.30
N LYS A 432 24.32 39.52 -13.42
CA LYS A 432 25.20 39.13 -14.54
C LYS A 432 25.86 40.36 -15.17
N VAL A 433 25.09 41.42 -15.44
CA VAL A 433 25.59 42.67 -16.04
C VAL A 433 26.63 43.34 -15.15
N LEU A 434 26.33 43.51 -13.85
CA LEU A 434 27.27 44.15 -12.92
C LEU A 434 28.55 43.31 -12.74
N SER A 435 28.44 41.98 -12.71
CA SER A 435 29.61 41.10 -12.62
C SER A 435 30.48 41.15 -13.88
N GLN A 436 29.87 41.35 -15.06
CA GLN A 436 30.58 41.53 -16.33
C GLN A 436 31.28 42.90 -16.42
N MET A 437 30.67 43.96 -15.89
CA MET A 437 31.24 45.32 -15.91
C MET A 437 32.47 45.49 -15.00
N TYR A 438 32.45 44.89 -13.80
CA TYR A 438 33.52 45.08 -12.81
C TYR A 438 34.44 43.86 -12.64
N GLY A 439 34.16 42.76 -13.36
CA GLY A 439 34.91 41.51 -13.31
C GLY A 439 34.51 40.62 -12.13
N ASN A 440 34.54 39.29 -12.34
CA ASN A 440 34.07 38.28 -11.37
C ASN A 440 34.79 38.27 -10.00
N GLY A 441 35.84 39.08 -9.81
CA GLY A 441 36.67 39.09 -8.60
C GLY A 441 36.49 40.29 -7.67
N ASP A 442 35.90 41.41 -8.12
CA ASP A 442 35.88 42.67 -7.36
C ASP A 442 34.49 42.94 -6.76
N LYS A 443 34.15 42.16 -5.71
CA LYS A 443 32.84 42.17 -5.06
C LYS A 443 32.48 43.53 -4.44
N ASP A 444 33.47 44.30 -4.01
CA ASP A 444 33.25 45.60 -3.36
C ASP A 444 32.73 46.64 -4.35
N LYS A 445 33.24 46.63 -5.59
CA LYS A 445 32.73 47.51 -6.66
C LYS A 445 31.33 47.13 -7.12
N VAL A 446 31.06 45.83 -7.27
CA VAL A 446 29.70 45.35 -7.61
C VAL A 446 28.69 45.75 -6.53
N THR A 447 29.07 45.64 -5.26
CA THR A 447 28.21 46.01 -4.12
C THR A 447 28.00 47.52 -4.03
N ALA A 448 29.06 48.32 -4.27
CA ALA A 448 28.97 49.77 -4.29
C ALA A 448 28.04 50.26 -5.42
N GLU A 449 28.16 49.67 -6.61
CA GLU A 449 27.33 50.03 -7.76
C GLU A 449 25.88 49.57 -7.60
N LEU A 450 25.66 48.37 -7.04
CA LEU A 450 24.32 47.89 -6.68
C LEU A 450 23.63 48.88 -5.74
N LYS A 451 24.34 49.32 -4.69
CA LYS A 451 23.84 50.29 -3.72
C LYS A 451 23.55 51.65 -4.35
N ARG A 452 24.39 52.08 -5.31
CA ARG A 452 24.18 53.32 -6.07
C ARG A 452 22.91 53.27 -6.93
N LEU A 453 22.65 52.14 -7.59
CA LEU A 453 21.54 51.98 -8.53
C LEU A 453 20.20 51.68 -7.85
N THR A 454 20.23 50.95 -6.73
CA THR A 454 19.00 50.36 -6.15
C THR A 454 18.76 50.74 -4.69
N GLY A 455 19.75 51.35 -4.03
CA GLY A 455 19.70 51.71 -2.60
C GLY A 455 19.95 50.54 -1.63
N VAL A 456 20.03 49.30 -2.13
CA VAL A 456 20.24 48.09 -1.30
C VAL A 456 21.68 47.57 -1.43
N SER A 457 22.17 46.89 -0.39
CA SER A 457 23.57 46.44 -0.33
C SER A 457 23.75 44.97 -0.72
N SER A 458 22.67 44.29 -1.09
CA SER A 458 22.67 42.87 -1.42
C SER A 458 21.58 42.57 -2.46
N PHE A 459 21.85 41.60 -3.35
CA PHE A 459 20.89 41.17 -4.37
C PHE A 459 19.69 40.42 -3.78
N GLU A 460 19.84 39.90 -2.56
CA GLU A 460 18.80 39.16 -1.82
C GLU A 460 17.72 40.10 -1.25
N GLU A 461 18.05 41.39 -1.11
CA GLU A 461 17.17 42.48 -0.66
C GLU A 461 16.40 43.15 -1.81
N LEU A 462 16.73 42.82 -3.06
CA LEU A 462 16.19 43.48 -4.24
C LEU A 462 14.78 43.01 -4.59
N THR A 463 13.93 43.96 -4.96
CA THR A 463 12.65 43.67 -5.63
C THR A 463 12.81 43.68 -7.15
N ASP A 464 11.97 42.93 -7.87
CA ASP A 464 12.00 42.85 -9.34
C ASP A 464 11.87 44.22 -10.00
N LYS A 465 11.04 45.09 -9.42
CA LYS A 465 10.85 46.47 -9.89
C LYS A 465 12.16 47.27 -9.80
N GLN A 466 12.86 47.19 -8.67
CA GLN A 466 14.16 47.85 -8.50
C GLN A 466 15.22 47.28 -9.44
N ALA A 467 15.20 45.96 -9.68
CA ALA A 467 16.14 45.32 -10.58
C ALA A 467 15.95 45.80 -12.03
N ARG A 468 14.70 45.93 -12.46
CA ARG A 468 14.33 46.40 -13.80
C ARG A 468 14.66 47.88 -14.01
N GLU A 469 14.34 48.74 -13.04
CA GLU A 469 14.70 50.17 -13.09
C GLU A 469 16.22 50.39 -13.15
N ALA A 470 17.00 49.57 -12.44
CA ALA A 470 18.46 49.61 -12.49
C ALA A 470 19.02 49.13 -13.84
N LEU A 471 18.45 48.08 -14.43
CA LEU A 471 18.81 47.60 -15.77
C LEU A 471 18.50 48.65 -16.85
N ASP A 472 17.35 49.31 -16.77
CA ASP A 472 16.97 50.38 -17.70
C ASP A 472 17.92 51.58 -17.58
N THR A 473 18.31 51.93 -16.35
CA THR A 473 19.29 53.01 -16.09
C THR A 473 20.67 52.69 -16.67
N LEU A 474 21.15 51.44 -16.51
CA LEU A 474 22.41 51.00 -17.09
C LEU A 474 22.36 50.99 -18.62
N THR A 475 21.24 50.56 -19.20
CA THR A 475 21.05 50.53 -20.66
C THR A 475 21.03 51.95 -21.25
N ALA A 476 20.37 52.89 -20.57
CA ALA A 476 20.35 54.31 -20.96
C ALA A 476 21.74 54.98 -20.83
N SER A 477 22.55 54.58 -19.84
CA SER A 477 23.91 55.10 -19.68
C SER A 477 24.83 54.62 -20.80
N VAL A 478 24.72 53.35 -21.22
CA VAL A 478 25.50 52.79 -22.33
C VAL A 478 25.12 53.45 -23.66
N LEU A 479 23.83 53.74 -23.89
CA LEU A 479 23.36 54.42 -25.10
C LEU A 479 23.76 55.90 -25.20
N ASN A 480 24.18 56.54 -24.10
CA ASN A 480 24.67 57.92 -24.10
C ASN A 480 26.20 58.03 -24.22
N GLU A 481 26.94 56.92 -24.12
CA GLU A 481 28.40 56.87 -24.29
C GLU A 481 28.83 56.42 -25.72
N PHE A 482 27.86 56.08 -26.58
CA PHE A 482 28.02 55.88 -28.03
C PHE A 482 27.31 57.01 -28.79
#